data_AF-A0A3A8JZ70-F1
#
_entry.id   AF-A0A3A8JZ70-F1
#
_cell.length_a   1.000
_cell.length_b   1.000
_cell.length_c   1.000
_cell.angle_alpha   90.00
_cell.angle_beta   90.00
_cell.angle_gamma   90.00
#
_symmetry.space_group_name_H-M   'P 1'
#
loop_
_entity.id
_entity.type
_entity.pdbx_description
1 polymer ?
#
loop_
_entity_poly.entity_id
_entity_poly.type
_entity_poly.pdbx_seq_one_letter_code
_entity_poly.pdbx_strand_id
1 'polypeptide(L)'
;MVSSLGLVLLEFATGRHLDYPGNLKVEDESPRLSREQSQRVLAALATTMDMNLPPFVEDAVQRARVFSGKDVKEAAFGLSTSLRSVFLRLLCREPASRYPTAAALELELRGQLTRLGPYSAADAVKEVETALFEGGEAMEELNLLEDEGGIVPAFPPRSQDSIPTEPRPLRSADETTTEPGPGALRLSRH
;
A
#
# COMPACT_ATOMS: atom_id res chain seq x y z
N MET A 1 7.22 3.92 20.32
CA MET A 1 7.91 3.43 19.11
C MET A 1 7.23 2.23 18.46
N VAL A 2 6.76 1.21 19.19
CA VAL A 2 6.19 -0.02 18.56
C VAL A 2 4.88 0.22 17.79
N SER A 3 4.10 1.24 18.17
CA SER A 3 2.79 1.54 17.55
C SER A 3 2.89 2.07 16.12
N SER A 4 3.83 2.98 15.85
CA SER A 4 3.99 3.61 14.53
C SER A 4 4.59 2.63 13.52
N LEU A 5 5.53 1.79 13.95
CA LEU A 5 6.05 0.71 13.11
C LEU A 5 4.94 -0.25 12.66
N GLY A 6 3.99 -0.57 13.55
CA GLY A 6 2.88 -1.46 13.20
C GLY A 6 1.94 -0.87 12.14
N LEU A 7 1.71 0.44 12.15
CA LEU A 7 0.91 1.10 11.12
C LEU A 7 1.59 1.03 9.76
N VAL A 8 2.88 1.35 9.72
CA VAL A 8 3.70 1.28 8.49
C VAL A 8 3.77 -0.15 7.93
N LEU A 9 3.98 -1.15 8.79
CA LEU A 9 4.02 -2.55 8.33
C LEU A 9 2.66 -3.02 7.81
N LEU A 10 1.57 -2.55 8.39
CA LEU A 10 0.22 -2.88 7.93
C LEU A 10 -0.04 -2.28 6.56
N GLU A 11 0.33 -1.00 6.39
CA GLU A 11 0.22 -0.30 5.11
C GLU A 11 1.04 -1.00 4.02
N PHE A 12 2.27 -1.42 4.31
CA PHE A 12 3.06 -2.20 3.35
C PHE A 12 2.41 -3.53 2.99
N ALA A 13 1.80 -4.21 3.97
CA ALA A 13 1.22 -5.53 3.75
C ALA A 13 -0.12 -5.47 2.99
N THR A 14 -0.87 -4.37 3.08
CA THR A 14 -2.26 -4.34 2.58
C THR A 14 -2.61 -3.14 1.71
N GLY A 15 -1.72 -2.15 1.61
CA GLY A 15 -2.00 -0.85 1.00
C GLY A 15 -2.97 0.01 1.79
N ARG A 16 -3.32 -0.38 3.03
CA ARG A 16 -4.33 0.31 3.85
C ARG A 16 -3.70 0.91 5.10
N HIS A 17 -4.02 2.18 5.32
CA HIS A 17 -3.64 2.93 6.52
C HIS A 17 -4.86 3.11 7.44
N LEU A 18 -4.74 2.73 8.73
CA LEU A 18 -5.85 2.81 9.71
C LEU A 18 -6.33 4.23 9.99
N ASP A 19 -5.41 5.19 9.98
CA ASP A 19 -5.75 6.60 10.19
C ASP A 19 -6.47 7.22 8.97
N TYR A 20 -6.46 6.57 7.81
CA TYR A 20 -7.14 7.07 6.63
C TYR A 20 -8.63 6.67 6.65
N PRO A 21 -9.58 7.62 6.54
CA PRO A 21 -11.00 7.34 6.64
C PRO A 21 -11.52 6.44 5.51
N GLY A 22 -11.01 6.60 4.28
CA GLY A 22 -11.48 5.84 3.11
C GLY A 22 -11.07 4.37 3.06
N ASN A 23 -10.23 3.89 3.97
CA ASN A 23 -9.73 2.50 3.97
C ASN A 23 -10.56 1.52 4.80
N LEU A 24 -11.48 2.02 5.63
CA LEU A 24 -12.41 1.18 6.40
C LEU A 24 -13.81 1.38 5.84
N LYS A 25 -14.61 0.31 5.83
CA LYS A 25 -16.03 0.44 5.48
C LYS A 25 -16.67 1.41 6.48
N VAL A 26 -17.30 2.46 5.96
CA VAL A 26 -18.20 3.29 6.76
C VAL A 26 -19.44 2.45 6.99
N GLU A 27 -19.44 1.59 8.01
CA GLU A 27 -20.71 1.13 8.56
C GLU A 27 -21.39 2.40 9.11
N ASP A 28 -22.58 2.71 8.58
CA ASP A 28 -23.44 3.85 8.97
C ASP A 28 -23.77 3.88 10.48
N GLU A 29 -23.39 2.83 11.20
CA GLU A 29 -23.29 2.84 12.65
C GLU A 29 -22.01 3.54 13.08
N SER A 30 -21.95 4.87 12.96
CA SER A 30 -20.96 5.65 13.70
C SER A 30 -21.09 5.26 15.17
N PRO A 31 -20.15 4.48 15.75
CA PRO A 31 -20.32 4.06 17.13
C PRO A 31 -20.22 5.32 17.96
N ARG A 32 -21.29 5.65 18.70
CA ARG A 32 -21.23 6.74 19.67
C ARG A 32 -20.03 6.46 20.55
N LEU A 33 -19.02 7.32 20.45
CA LEU A 33 -17.77 7.16 21.20
C LEU A 33 -18.12 6.98 22.68
N SER A 34 -17.48 6.00 23.32
CA SER A 34 -17.57 5.89 24.77
C SER A 34 -17.05 7.20 25.40
N ARG A 35 -17.50 7.51 26.61
CA ARG A 35 -17.05 8.72 27.33
C ARG A 35 -15.52 8.80 27.40
N GLU A 36 -14.87 7.65 27.57
CA GLU A 36 -13.41 7.55 27.62
C GLU A 36 -12.78 7.82 26.24
N GLN A 37 -13.35 7.29 25.16
CA GLN A 37 -12.88 7.58 23.80
C GLN A 37 -13.04 9.06 23.47
N SER A 38 -14.19 9.67 23.79
CA SER A 38 -14.43 11.11 23.59
C SER A 38 -13.42 11.95 24.35
N GLN A 39 -13.12 11.61 25.61
CA GLN A 39 -12.13 12.36 26.40
C GLN A 39 -10.72 12.25 25.82
N ARG A 40 -10.33 11.08 25.29
CA ARG A 40 -9.04 10.89 24.62
C ARG A 40 -8.94 11.68 23.31
N VAL A 41 -10.00 11.72 22.52
CA VAL A 41 -10.06 12.51 21.28
C VAL A 41 -9.95 13.99 21.61
N LEU A 42 -10.76 14.50 22.55
CA LEU A 42 -10.71 15.89 22.99
C LEU A 42 -9.33 16.28 23.52
N ALA A 43 -8.70 15.44 24.32
CA ALA A 43 -7.34 15.69 24.82
C ALA A 43 -6.32 15.77 23.68
N ALA A 44 -6.44 14.93 22.65
CA ALA A 44 -5.56 14.97 21.49
C ALA A 44 -5.79 16.21 20.61
N LEU A 45 -7.05 16.58 20.36
CA LEU A 45 -7.38 17.79 19.60
C LEU A 45 -6.95 19.06 20.33
N ALA A 46 -7.04 19.09 21.66
CA ALA A 46 -6.53 20.19 22.46
C ALA A 46 -5.01 20.39 22.30
N THR A 47 -4.24 19.31 22.09
CA THR A 47 -2.78 19.43 21.83
C THR A 47 -2.44 19.95 20.44
N THR A 48 -3.42 19.97 19.52
CA THR A 48 -3.22 20.41 18.13
C THR A 48 -3.95 21.72 17.81
N MET A 49 -4.69 22.29 18.76
CA MET A 49 -5.60 23.43 18.53
C MET A 49 -4.89 24.71 18.09
N ASP A 50 -3.65 24.93 18.55
CA ASP A 50 -2.82 26.08 18.15
C ASP A 50 -1.94 25.79 16.92
N MET A 51 -1.99 24.57 16.41
CA MET A 51 -1.31 24.18 15.18
C MET A 51 -2.30 24.42 14.04
N ASN A 52 -1.96 25.30 13.09
CA ASN A 52 -2.77 25.56 11.89
C ASN A 52 -2.73 24.33 10.96
N LEU A 53 -3.36 23.24 11.37
CA LEU A 53 -3.32 21.95 10.71
C LEU A 53 -4.43 21.86 9.65
N PRO A 54 -4.16 21.18 8.52
CA PRO A 54 -5.20 20.86 7.57
C PRO A 54 -6.30 19.98 8.19
N PRO A 55 -7.57 20.09 7.75
CA PRO A 55 -8.69 19.32 8.29
C PRO A 55 -8.48 17.79 8.30
N PHE A 56 -7.80 17.24 7.29
CA PHE A 56 -7.52 15.80 7.22
C PHE A 56 -6.66 15.28 8.39
N VAL A 57 -5.90 16.16 9.05
CA VAL A 57 -5.07 15.79 10.20
C VAL A 57 -5.94 15.58 11.44
N GLU A 58 -7.02 16.35 11.61
CA GLU A 58 -7.97 16.16 12.70
C GLU A 58 -8.68 14.80 12.57
N ASP A 59 -9.10 14.45 11.36
CA ASP A 59 -9.69 13.13 11.05
C ASP A 59 -8.70 12.00 11.38
N ALA A 60 -7.44 12.14 10.95
CA ALA A 60 -6.40 11.16 11.22
C ALA A 60 -6.13 11.02 12.73
N VAL A 61 -6.06 12.14 13.47
CA VAL A 61 -5.88 12.15 14.93
C VAL A 61 -7.06 11.46 15.61
N GLN A 62 -8.29 11.78 15.22
CA GLN A 62 -9.48 11.14 15.76
C GLN A 62 -9.45 9.63 15.51
N ARG A 63 -9.13 9.19 14.29
CA ARG A 63 -9.04 7.78 13.93
C ARG A 63 -7.96 7.05 14.72
N ALA A 64 -6.76 7.62 14.81
CA ALA A 64 -5.66 7.10 15.62
C ALA A 64 -6.07 6.90 17.10
N ARG A 65 -6.98 7.73 17.62
CA ARG A 65 -7.50 7.64 18.99
C ARG A 65 -8.68 6.70 19.15
N VAL A 66 -9.35 6.27 18.09
CA VAL A 66 -10.61 5.50 18.17
C VAL A 66 -10.54 4.09 17.56
N PHE A 67 -9.61 3.81 16.63
CA PHE A 67 -9.54 2.48 16.00
C PHE A 67 -9.46 1.32 17.02
N SER A 68 -10.17 0.25 16.71
CA SER A 68 -10.40 -0.93 17.53
C SER A 68 -9.68 -2.15 16.96
N GLY A 69 -9.69 -3.26 17.71
CA GLY A 69 -9.22 -4.54 17.19
C GLY A 69 -10.05 -5.07 16.00
N LYS A 70 -11.32 -4.63 15.85
CA LYS A 70 -12.14 -4.94 14.66
C LYS A 70 -11.54 -4.25 13.43
N ASP A 71 -11.25 -2.97 13.55
CA ASP A 71 -10.65 -2.15 12.48
C ASP A 71 -9.30 -2.71 12.03
N VAL A 72 -8.47 -3.17 12.99
CA VAL A 72 -7.20 -3.85 12.66
C VAL A 72 -7.44 -5.15 11.90
N LYS A 73 -8.45 -5.95 12.26
CA LYS A 73 -8.79 -7.20 11.54
C LYS A 73 -9.27 -6.92 10.12
N GLU A 74 -10.07 -5.88 9.93
CA GLU A 74 -10.58 -5.46 8.63
C GLU A 74 -9.46 -4.92 7.75
N ALA A 75 -8.59 -4.07 8.28
CA ALA A 75 -7.45 -3.55 7.55
C ALA A 75 -6.43 -4.64 7.19
N ALA A 76 -6.32 -5.68 8.02
CA ALA A 76 -5.49 -6.86 7.78
C ALA A 76 -6.22 -7.98 7.00
N PHE A 77 -7.39 -7.69 6.41
CA PHE A 77 -8.08 -8.64 5.55
C PHE A 77 -7.24 -8.99 4.31
N GLY A 78 -7.27 -10.26 3.90
CA GLY A 78 -6.41 -10.81 2.85
C GLY A 78 -5.08 -11.38 3.35
N LEU A 79 -4.66 -11.04 4.58
CA LEU A 79 -3.45 -11.62 5.17
C LEU A 79 -3.73 -12.98 5.82
N SER A 80 -2.68 -13.82 5.88
CA SER A 80 -2.73 -15.10 6.59
C SER A 80 -3.11 -14.92 8.05
N THR A 81 -3.75 -15.93 8.65
CA THR A 81 -4.17 -15.87 10.06
C THR A 81 -3.00 -15.60 11.02
N SER A 82 -1.82 -16.17 10.75
CA SER A 82 -0.61 -15.94 11.55
C SER A 82 -0.09 -14.50 11.46
N LEU A 83 -0.19 -13.87 10.28
CA LEU A 83 0.24 -12.49 10.12
C LEU A 83 -0.80 -11.51 10.71
N ARG A 84 -2.09 -11.81 10.58
CA ARG A 84 -3.17 -11.05 11.24
C ARG A 84 -3.01 -11.04 12.77
N SER A 85 -2.62 -12.15 13.39
CA SER A 85 -2.39 -12.19 14.84
C SER A 85 -1.22 -11.30 15.28
N VAL A 86 -0.17 -11.19 14.44
CA VAL A 86 0.95 -10.27 14.70
C VAL A 86 0.45 -8.82 14.70
N PHE A 87 -0.33 -8.41 13.69
CA PHE A 87 -0.87 -7.06 13.62
C PHE A 87 -1.83 -6.74 14.77
N LEU A 88 -2.69 -7.68 15.16
CA LEU A 88 -3.57 -7.53 16.32
C LEU A 88 -2.81 -7.28 17.62
N ARG A 89 -1.67 -7.97 17.81
CA ARG A 89 -0.82 -7.78 18.99
C ARG A 89 -0.01 -6.48 18.91
N LEU A 90 0.54 -6.18 17.74
CA LEU A 90 1.39 -5.00 17.50
C LEU A 90 0.61 -3.69 17.66
N LEU A 91 -0.64 -3.67 17.18
CA LEU A 91 -1.56 -2.52 17.21
C LEU A 91 -2.58 -2.60 18.36
N CYS A 92 -2.34 -3.48 19.34
CA CYS A 92 -3.18 -3.53 20.54
C CYS A 92 -3.07 -2.21 21.32
N ARG A 93 -4.19 -1.66 21.77
CA ARG A 93 -4.18 -0.39 22.53
C ARG A 93 -3.43 -0.50 23.84
N GLU A 94 -3.61 -1.60 24.56
CA GLU A 94 -2.97 -1.84 25.84
C GLU A 94 -1.46 -2.07 25.63
N PRO A 95 -0.56 -1.17 26.08
CA PRO A 95 0.87 -1.32 25.86
C PRO A 95 1.43 -2.62 26.43
N ALA A 96 0.90 -3.08 27.58
CA ALA A 96 1.32 -4.33 28.21
C ALA A 96 1.00 -5.58 27.37
N SER A 97 0.00 -5.51 26.48
CA SER A 97 -0.38 -6.61 25.60
C SER A 97 0.41 -6.65 24.28
N ARG A 98 1.20 -5.60 23.98
CA ARG A 98 2.00 -5.52 22.75
C ARG A 98 3.28 -6.35 22.85
N TYR A 99 4.05 -6.34 21.76
CA TYR A 99 5.44 -6.77 21.80
C TYR A 99 6.25 -5.84 22.71
N PRO A 100 6.97 -6.38 23.70
CA PRO A 100 7.75 -5.56 24.63
C PRO A 100 8.92 -4.86 23.92
N THR A 101 9.47 -5.49 22.87
CA THR A 101 10.61 -4.98 22.11
C THR A 101 10.46 -5.31 20.62
N ALA A 102 11.19 -4.57 19.78
CA ALA A 102 11.30 -4.90 18.34
C ALA A 102 11.93 -6.28 18.12
N ALA A 103 12.88 -6.69 18.96
CA ALA A 103 13.50 -8.01 18.89
C ALA A 103 12.49 -9.15 19.13
N ALA A 104 11.50 -8.94 20.01
CA ALA A 104 10.42 -9.91 20.23
C ALA A 104 9.51 -10.06 19.00
N LEU A 105 9.22 -8.95 18.30
CA LEU A 105 8.50 -8.97 17.03
C LEU A 105 9.31 -9.68 15.95
N GLU A 106 10.60 -9.33 15.81
CA GLU A 106 11.51 -9.96 14.85
C GLU A 106 11.58 -11.48 15.04
N LEU A 107 11.71 -11.94 16.29
CA LEU A 107 11.75 -13.36 16.61
C LEU A 107 10.48 -14.09 16.15
N GLU A 108 9.31 -13.48 16.37
CA GLU A 108 8.04 -14.08 15.91
C GLU A 108 7.94 -14.11 14.38
N LEU A 109 8.31 -13.02 13.69
CA LEU A 109 8.32 -12.96 12.23
C LEU A 109 9.30 -13.97 11.61
N ARG A 110 10.52 -14.07 12.15
CA ARG A 110 11.50 -15.09 11.72
C ARG A 110 10.97 -16.50 11.97
N GLY A 111 10.33 -16.74 13.11
CA GLY A 111 9.69 -18.02 13.40
C GLY A 111 8.58 -18.37 12.40
N GLN A 112 7.82 -17.37 11.93
CA GLN A 112 6.83 -17.57 10.85
C GLN A 112 7.50 -17.92 9.53
N LEU A 113 8.55 -17.19 9.13
CA LEU A 113 9.30 -17.49 7.90
C LEU A 113 9.89 -18.90 7.91
N THR A 114 10.49 -19.33 9.03
CA THR A 114 11.02 -20.70 9.15
C THR A 114 9.93 -21.77 8.98
N ARG A 115 8.69 -21.49 9.40
CA ARG A 115 7.56 -22.42 9.21
C ARG A 115 7.04 -22.45 7.78
N LEU A 116 7.12 -21.35 7.06
CA LEU A 116 6.75 -21.27 5.64
C LEU A 116 7.78 -21.97 4.74
N GLY A 117 9.02 -22.09 5.23
CA GLY A 117 10.11 -22.69 4.46
C GLY A 117 10.81 -21.67 3.55
N PRO A 118 11.79 -22.12 2.75
CA PRO A 118 12.49 -21.24 1.83
C PRO A 118 11.54 -20.75 0.74
N TYR A 119 11.55 -19.43 0.51
CA TYR A 119 10.84 -18.80 -0.61
C TYR A 119 11.80 -18.63 -1.79
N SER A 120 11.49 -19.28 -2.91
CA SER A 120 12.32 -19.28 -4.11
C SER A 120 11.83 -18.27 -5.15
N ALA A 121 12.67 -17.97 -6.13
CA ALA A 121 12.26 -17.16 -7.28
C ALA A 121 11.10 -17.82 -8.07
N ALA A 122 11.04 -19.16 -8.08
CA ALA A 122 9.95 -19.88 -8.73
C ALA A 122 8.61 -19.68 -8.00
N ASP A 123 8.64 -19.62 -6.66
CA ASP A 123 7.44 -19.33 -5.87
C ASP A 123 6.94 -17.91 -6.14
N ALA A 124 7.84 -16.94 -6.28
CA ALA A 124 7.48 -15.57 -6.65
C ALA A 124 6.83 -15.46 -8.03
N VAL A 125 7.40 -16.12 -9.04
CA VAL A 125 6.80 -16.14 -10.39
C VAL A 125 5.40 -16.76 -10.33
N LYS A 126 5.26 -17.90 -9.65
CA LYS A 126 3.99 -18.58 -9.49
C LYS A 126 2.94 -17.71 -8.79
N GLU A 127 3.31 -16.98 -7.74
CA GLU A 127 2.39 -16.06 -7.05
C GLU A 127 1.92 -14.92 -7.97
N VAL A 128 2.83 -14.35 -8.77
CA VAL A 128 2.47 -13.30 -9.74
C VAL A 128 1.56 -13.84 -10.84
N GLU A 129 1.87 -15.02 -11.39
CA GLU A 129 1.03 -15.69 -12.38
C GLU A 129 -0.37 -16.00 -11.82
N THR A 130 -0.45 -16.48 -10.57
CA THR A 130 -1.72 -16.74 -9.89
C THR A 130 -2.52 -15.45 -9.70
N ALA A 131 -1.88 -14.38 -9.23
CA ALA A 131 -2.53 -13.09 -9.05
C ALA A 131 -3.01 -12.46 -10.38
N LEU A 132 -2.25 -12.63 -11.46
CA LEU A 132 -2.67 -12.19 -12.80
C LEU A 132 -3.86 -13.00 -13.31
N PHE A 133 -3.89 -14.31 -13.07
CA PHE A 133 -4.99 -15.18 -13.44
C PHE A 133 -6.26 -14.84 -12.64
N GLU A 134 -6.18 -14.77 -11.32
CA GLU A 134 -7.29 -14.39 -10.44
C GLU A 134 -7.80 -12.98 -10.76
N GLY A 135 -6.90 -12.04 -11.05
CA GLY A 135 -7.26 -10.69 -11.49
C GLY A 135 -7.96 -10.67 -12.85
N GLY A 136 -7.54 -11.53 -13.78
CA GLY A 136 -8.20 -11.73 -15.07
C GLY A 136 -9.62 -12.28 -14.92
N GLU A 137 -9.80 -13.34 -14.12
CA GLU A 137 -11.12 -13.91 -13.82
C GLU A 137 -12.05 -12.90 -13.14
N ALA A 138 -11.53 -12.11 -12.18
CA ALA A 138 -12.32 -11.06 -11.53
C ALA A 138 -12.76 -9.95 -12.51
N MET A 139 -11.93 -9.61 -13.51
CA MET A 139 -12.33 -8.65 -14.56
C MET A 139 -13.35 -9.26 -15.52
N GLU A 140 -13.24 -10.55 -15.85
CA GLU A 140 -14.25 -11.24 -16.65
C GLU A 140 -15.59 -11.35 -15.90
N GLU A 141 -15.58 -11.65 -14.59
CA GLU A 141 -16.78 -11.68 -13.75
C GLU A 141 -17.47 -10.30 -13.67
N LEU A 142 -16.69 -9.21 -13.55
CA LEU A 142 -17.21 -7.85 -13.59
C LEU A 142 -17.76 -7.47 -14.99
N ASN A 143 -17.09 -7.90 -16.08
CA ASN A 143 -17.59 -7.67 -17.44
C ASN A 143 -18.83 -8.49 -17.78
N LEU A 144 -19.03 -9.67 -17.18
CA LEU A 144 -20.23 -10.48 -17.35
C LEU A 144 -21.45 -9.93 -16.60
N LEU A 145 -21.23 -9.03 -15.63
CA LEU A 145 -22.30 -8.31 -14.92
C LEU A 145 -22.69 -6.99 -15.62
N GLU A 146 -21.98 -6.58 -16.68
CA GLU A 146 -22.28 -5.41 -17.51
C GLU A 146 -22.92 -5.80 -18.86
N ASP A 147 -23.91 -6.71 -18.89
CA ASP A 147 -24.81 -6.85 -20.05
C ASP A 147 -26.06 -5.96 -19.93
N GLU A 148 -25.88 -4.74 -19.41
CA GLU A 148 -26.90 -3.69 -19.52
C GLU A 148 -26.24 -2.30 -19.65
N GLY A 149 -25.50 -2.10 -20.75
CA GLY A 149 -25.06 -0.78 -21.20
C GLY A 149 -23.55 -0.61 -21.33
N GLY A 150 -22.94 -1.32 -22.28
CA GLY A 150 -21.51 -1.21 -22.57
C GLY A 150 -21.06 0.23 -22.81
N ILE A 151 -20.06 0.67 -22.03
CA ILE A 151 -19.34 1.91 -22.28
C ILE A 151 -18.40 1.65 -23.45
N VAL A 152 -18.82 2.00 -24.66
CA VAL A 152 -17.92 2.10 -25.81
C VAL A 152 -16.89 3.19 -25.48
N PRO A 153 -15.58 2.90 -25.41
CA PRO A 153 -14.59 3.96 -25.30
C PRO A 153 -14.75 4.83 -26.55
N ALA A 154 -15.15 6.08 -26.35
CA ALA A 154 -15.25 7.08 -27.39
C ALA A 154 -13.83 7.43 -27.85
N PHE A 155 -13.24 6.61 -28.70
CA PHE A 155 -12.12 7.07 -29.52
C PHE A 155 -12.68 8.17 -30.41
N PRO A 156 -12.20 9.43 -30.30
CA PRO A 156 -12.60 10.45 -31.24
C PRO A 156 -12.23 9.96 -32.65
N PRO A 157 -13.07 10.18 -33.67
CA PRO A 157 -12.71 9.86 -35.03
C PRO A 157 -11.39 10.54 -35.36
N ARG A 158 -10.45 9.80 -35.98
CA ARG A 158 -9.15 10.30 -36.40
C ARG A 158 -9.33 11.65 -37.09
N SER A 159 -8.79 12.71 -36.51
CA SER A 159 -8.75 14.01 -37.19
C SER A 159 -7.90 13.86 -38.45
N GLN A 160 -8.23 14.62 -39.50
CA GLN A 160 -7.46 14.62 -40.75
C GLN A 160 -6.00 15.06 -40.58
N ASP A 161 -5.64 15.58 -39.40
CA ASP A 161 -4.28 15.97 -39.01
C ASP A 161 -3.54 14.92 -38.16
N SER A 162 -4.08 13.69 -38.08
CA SER A 162 -3.38 12.58 -37.43
C SER A 162 -2.20 12.16 -38.30
N ILE A 163 -1.02 12.75 -38.06
CA ILE A 163 0.24 12.28 -38.65
C ILE A 163 0.56 10.92 -37.98
N PRO A 164 0.53 9.79 -38.71
CA PRO A 164 0.95 8.53 -38.15
C PRO A 164 2.46 8.59 -37.91
N THR A 165 2.88 8.55 -36.66
CA THR A 165 4.27 8.23 -36.33
C THR A 165 4.47 6.76 -36.63
N GLU A 166 4.87 6.42 -37.86
CA GLU A 166 5.27 5.06 -38.17
C GLU A 166 6.49 4.70 -37.31
N PRO A 167 6.46 3.59 -36.55
CA PRO A 167 7.64 3.12 -35.86
C PRO A 167 8.70 2.78 -36.90
N ARG A 168 9.81 3.51 -36.85
CA ARG A 168 10.98 3.28 -37.71
C ARG A 168 11.37 1.80 -37.60
N PRO A 169 11.55 1.07 -38.72
CA PRO A 169 11.97 -0.32 -38.66
C PRO A 169 13.26 -0.43 -37.85
N LEU A 170 13.26 -1.31 -36.84
CA LEU A 170 14.45 -1.73 -36.12
C LEU A 170 15.47 -2.23 -37.16
N ARG A 171 16.52 -1.45 -37.39
CA ARG A 171 17.70 -1.97 -38.10
C ARG A 171 18.21 -3.14 -37.29
N SER A 172 18.18 -4.31 -37.92
CA SER A 172 18.76 -5.56 -37.45
C SER A 172 20.18 -5.33 -36.96
N ALA A 173 20.53 -6.02 -35.87
CA ALA A 173 21.89 -6.17 -35.38
C ALA A 173 22.84 -6.54 -36.53
N ASP A 174 23.86 -5.72 -36.77
CA ASP A 174 25.25 -6.11 -36.50
C ASP A 174 26.21 -4.91 -36.67
N GLU A 175 27.28 -4.96 -35.88
CA GLU A 175 28.61 -4.44 -36.19
C GLU A 175 28.85 -2.92 -36.38
N THR A 176 29.44 -2.28 -35.36
CA THR A 176 30.86 -1.86 -35.44
C THR A 176 31.35 -1.38 -34.08
N THR A 177 32.22 -2.20 -33.50
CA THR A 177 33.24 -1.85 -32.52
C THR A 177 33.92 -0.53 -32.88
N THR A 178 34.00 0.41 -31.95
CA THR A 178 35.11 1.37 -31.93
C THR A 178 35.48 1.69 -30.48
N GLU A 179 36.74 1.43 -30.17
CA GLU A 179 37.39 1.45 -28.86
C GLU A 179 37.36 2.81 -28.14
N PRO A 180 37.59 2.81 -26.81
CA PRO A 180 37.74 4.04 -26.03
C PRO A 180 39.14 4.64 -26.22
N GLY A 181 39.21 5.88 -26.70
CA GLY A 181 40.46 6.62 -26.92
C GLY A 181 40.55 7.94 -26.15
N PRO A 182 41.76 8.48 -25.92
CA PRO A 182 42.22 8.97 -24.62
C PRO A 182 42.13 10.50 -24.43
N GLY A 183 42.30 10.94 -23.18
CA GLY A 183 42.39 12.35 -22.83
C GLY A 183 43.64 13.08 -23.33
N ALA A 184 43.52 14.41 -23.41
CA ALA A 184 44.59 15.42 -23.27
C ALA A 184 43.90 16.79 -23.22
N LEU A 185 43.84 17.47 -22.07
CA LEU A 185 44.77 18.51 -21.62
C LEU A 185 45.18 19.56 -22.68
N ARG A 186 44.67 20.79 -22.41
CA ARG A 186 45.40 22.08 -22.27
C ARG A 186 45.36 23.15 -23.39
N LEU A 187 45.01 24.35 -22.88
CA LEU A 187 45.54 25.71 -23.14
C LEU A 187 45.14 26.37 -24.49
N SER A 188 44.84 27.67 -24.60
CA SER A 188 45.05 28.84 -23.73
C SER A 188 44.40 30.12 -24.31
N ARG A 189 44.20 31.11 -23.42
CA ARG A 189 44.25 32.59 -23.59
C ARG A 189 43.19 33.32 -24.43
N HIS A 190 42.48 34.24 -23.77
CA HIS A 190 42.83 35.67 -23.80
C HIS A 190 42.51 36.34 -22.46
#